data_AF-A0A395D2U9-F1
#
_entry.id   AF-A0A395D2U9-F1
#
_cell.length_a   1.000
_cell.length_b   1.000
_cell.length_c   1.000
_cell.angle_alpha   90.00
_cell.angle_beta   90.00
_cell.angle_gamma   90.00
#
_symmetry.space_group_name_H-M   'P 1'
#
loop_
_entity.id
_entity.type
_entity.pdbx_description
1 polymer ?
#
loop_
_entity_poly.entity_id
_entity_poly.type
_entity_poly.pdbx_seq_one_letter_code
_entity_poly.pdbx_strand_id
1 'polypeptide(L)' 'MSARPELAGPNGVRERARAIFQAGGLNQALAAGLLPRHVKVSLSEAVVLGLLKQSVRKYIAVFGHGSTDLADVLRVYE' A
#
# COMPACT_ATOMS: atom_id res chain seq x y z
N MET A 1 10.25 5.92 21.43
CA MET A 1 10.74 6.86 20.39
C MET A 1 10.34 6.25 19.05
N SER A 2 9.50 6.78 18.18
CA SER A 2 8.91 8.10 17.93
C SER A 2 7.67 7.83 17.03
N ALA A 3 6.61 8.63 17.12
CA ALA A 3 5.28 8.51 16.47
C ALA A 3 5.16 7.57 15.23
N ARG A 4 4.18 6.63 15.19
CA ARG A 4 3.77 5.96 13.93
C ARG A 4 3.02 6.97 13.06
N PRO A 5 3.62 7.58 12.03
CA PRO A 5 3.01 8.66 11.24
C PRO A 5 2.10 8.09 10.14
N GLU A 6 1.72 6.82 10.22
CA GLU A 6 1.13 5.96 9.17
C GLU A 6 -0.27 6.38 8.69
N LEU A 7 -0.79 7.52 9.18
CA LEU A 7 -2.05 8.14 8.75
C LEU A 7 -1.88 9.57 8.19
N ALA A 8 -0.67 10.13 8.15
CA ALA A 8 -0.45 11.55 7.84
C ALA A 8 -0.01 11.80 6.39
N GLY A 9 -0.96 12.23 5.54
CA GLY A 9 -0.75 12.83 4.22
C GLY A 9 -1.74 12.31 3.17
N PRO A 10 -2.16 13.13 2.18
CA PRO A 10 -3.51 13.19 1.57
C PRO A 10 -3.78 12.05 0.58
N ASN A 11 -3.60 10.83 1.04
CA ASN A 11 -4.70 9.91 1.23
C ASN A 11 -4.07 8.72 1.98
N GLY A 12 -4.36 8.49 3.26
CA GLY A 12 -3.67 7.47 4.08
C GLY A 12 -3.64 6.07 3.41
N VAL A 13 -2.86 5.12 3.93
CA VAL A 13 -2.70 3.78 3.31
C VAL A 13 -4.02 3.14 2.86
N ARG A 14 -5.10 3.35 3.63
CA ARG A 14 -6.47 2.90 3.33
C ARG A 14 -7.12 3.61 2.14
N GLU A 15 -6.97 4.92 2.03
CA GLU A 15 -7.57 5.69 0.94
C GLU A 15 -6.85 5.40 -0.39
N ARG A 16 -5.53 5.22 -0.35
CA ARG A 16 -4.77 4.71 -1.52
C ARG A 16 -5.22 3.32 -1.92
N ALA A 17 -5.29 2.38 -0.96
CA ALA A 17 -5.78 1.04 -1.23
C ALA A 17 -7.18 1.06 -1.86
N ARG A 18 -8.09 1.90 -1.35
CA ARG A 18 -9.43 2.09 -1.91
C ARG A 18 -9.40 2.63 -3.34
N ALA A 19 -8.61 3.67 -3.62
CA ALA A 19 -8.48 4.23 -4.96
C ALA A 19 -7.92 3.20 -5.96
N ILE A 20 -6.92 2.42 -5.54
CA ILE A 20 -6.32 1.34 -6.34
C ILE A 20 -7.32 0.23 -6.61
N PHE A 21 -8.08 -0.18 -5.60
CA PHE A 21 -9.14 -1.19 -5.74
C PHE A 21 -10.23 -0.73 -6.70
N GLN A 22 -10.74 0.50 -6.53
CA GLN A 22 -11.78 1.07 -7.39
C GLN A 22 -11.34 1.23 -8.85
N ALA A 23 -10.06 1.52 -9.09
CA ALA A 23 -9.50 1.59 -10.42
C ALA A 23 -9.29 0.21 -11.08
N GLY A 24 -9.39 -0.89 -10.33
CA GLY A 24 -9.10 -2.23 -10.81
C GLY A 24 -7.61 -2.60 -10.83
N GLY A 25 -6.77 -1.79 -10.17
CA GLY A 25 -5.33 -2.03 -10.05
C GLY A 25 -4.50 -0.75 -10.00
N LEU A 26 -3.22 -0.89 -9.61
CA LEU A 26 -2.33 0.25 -9.41
C LEU A 26 -2.04 0.99 -10.72
N ASN A 27 -1.80 0.26 -11.80
CA ASN A 27 -1.53 0.86 -13.11
C ASN A 27 -2.73 1.64 -13.64
N GLN A 28 -3.95 1.13 -13.42
CA GLN A 28 -5.19 1.82 -13.76
C GLN A 28 -5.39 3.08 -12.92
N ALA A 29 -5.11 3.01 -11.61
CA ALA A 29 -5.21 4.18 -10.73
C ALA A 29 -4.22 5.29 -11.12
N LEU A 30 -3.01 4.92 -11.53
CA LEU A 30 -2.01 5.86 -12.05
C LEU A 30 -2.44 6.46 -13.39
N ALA A 31 -2.96 5.65 -14.32
CA ALA A 31 -3.43 6.12 -15.62
C ALA A 31 -4.64 7.06 -15.51
N ALA A 32 -5.52 6.81 -14.54
CA ALA A 32 -6.69 7.64 -14.25
C ALA A 32 -6.37 8.89 -13.41
N GLY A 33 -5.12 9.09 -12.98
CA GLY A 33 -4.72 10.22 -12.15
C GLY A 33 -5.35 10.23 -10.74
N LEU A 34 -5.78 9.06 -10.24
CA LEU A 34 -6.43 8.92 -8.94
C LEU A 34 -5.46 8.95 -7.76
N LEU A 35 -4.16 8.91 -8.04
CA LEU A 35 -3.09 8.94 -7.03
C LEU A 35 -2.21 10.17 -7.22
N PRO A 36 -1.73 10.80 -6.12
CA PRO A 36 -0.75 11.87 -6.20
C PRO A 36 0.53 11.43 -6.89
N ARG A 37 1.18 12.37 -7.60
CA ARG A 37 2.47 12.12 -8.28
C ARG A 37 3.59 11.69 -7.33
N HIS A 38 3.56 12.17 -6.09
CA HIS A 38 4.49 11.80 -5.03
C HIS A 38 3.70 11.47 -3.77
N VAL A 39 4.05 10.36 -3.13
CA VAL A 39 3.45 9.93 -1.87
C VAL A 39 4.55 9.62 -0.87
N LYS A 40 4.31 9.96 0.40
CA LYS A 40 5.14 9.53 1.51
C LYS A 40 4.48 8.31 2.13
N VAL A 41 5.21 7.20 2.14
CA VAL A 41 4.72 5.89 2.58
C VAL A 41 5.77 5.21 3.46
N SER A 42 5.37 4.21 4.25
CA SER A 42 6.34 3.34 4.94
C SER A 42 7.09 2.47 3.92
N LEU A 43 8.24 1.91 4.33
CA LEU A 43 8.96 0.95 3.50
C LEU A 43 8.08 -0.25 3.13
N SER A 44 7.33 -0.76 4.11
CA SER A 44 6.43 -1.91 3.90
C SER A 44 5.33 -1.63 2.89
N GLU A 45 4.72 -0.44 2.92
CA GLU A 45 3.75 -0.04 1.89
C GLU A 45 4.40 0.14 0.52
N ALA A 46 5.61 0.72 0.45
CA ALA A 46 6.33 0.82 -0.81
C ALA A 46 6.58 -0.56 -1.45
N VAL A 47 6.90 -1.58 -0.64
CA VAL A 47 7.04 -2.96 -1.12
C VAL A 47 5.72 -3.50 -1.69
N VAL A 48 4.61 -3.34 -0.97
CA VAL A 48 3.28 -3.79 -1.44
C VAL A 48 2.88 -3.09 -2.74
N LEU A 49 3.07 -1.77 -2.84
CA LEU A 49 2.82 -1.02 -4.08
C LEU A 49 3.71 -1.49 -5.24
N GLY A 50 4.98 -1.80 -4.97
CA GLY A 50 5.90 -2.36 -5.96
C GLY A 50 5.42 -3.71 -6.52
N LEU A 51 4.95 -4.60 -5.65
CA LEU A 51 4.39 -5.90 -6.03
C LEU A 51 3.09 -5.74 -6.83
N LEU A 52 2.18 -4.84 -6.40
CA LEU A 52 0.96 -4.52 -7.15
C LEU A 52 1.25 -3.96 -8.55
N LYS A 53 2.31 -3.14 -8.70
CA LYS A 53 2.74 -2.61 -10.01
C LYS A 53 3.15 -3.73 -10.96
N GLN A 54 3.76 -4.78 -10.43
CA GLN A 54 4.16 -5.99 -11.16
C GLN A 54 3.01 -6.98 -11.36
N SER A 55 1.77 -6.60 -11.02
CA SER A 55 0.58 -7.45 -11.10
C SER A 55 0.62 -8.69 -10.19
N VAL A 56 1.41 -8.65 -9.11
CA VAL A 56 1.37 -9.68 -8.05
C VAL A 56 0.09 -9.50 -7.24
N ARG A 57 -0.71 -10.57 -7.13
CA ARG A 57 -2.06 -10.55 -6.54
C ARG A 57 -2.28 -11.60 -5.44
N LYS A 58 -1.34 -12.53 -5.29
CA LYS A 58 -1.41 -13.62 -4.32
C LYS A 58 -0.13 -13.59 -3.50
N TYR A 59 -0.29 -13.50 -2.19
CA TYR A 59 0.81 -13.48 -1.23
C TYR A 59 0.69 -14.72 -0.36
N ILE A 60 1.79 -15.45 -0.20
CA ILE A 60 1.91 -16.53 0.78
C ILE A 60 2.99 -16.09 1.75
N ALA A 61 2.63 -15.91 3.02
CA ALA A 61 3.54 -15.43 4.05
C ALA A 61 3.35 -16.22 5.34
N VAL A 62 4.47 -16.47 6.04
CA VAL A 62 4.48 -16.96 7.42
C VAL A 62 4.89 -15.78 8.29
N PHE A 63 3.92 -15.19 9.00
CA PHE A 63 4.15 -13.99 9.79
C PHE A 63 4.81 -14.33 11.13
N GLY A 64 5.86 -13.58 11.46
CA GLY A 64 6.50 -13.54 12.77
C GLY A 64 6.84 -12.10 13.15
N HIS A 65 7.53 -11.89 14.28
CA HIS A 65 7.81 -10.53 14.80
C HIS A 65 8.55 -9.61 13.82
N GLY A 66 9.34 -10.15 12.89
CA GLY A 66 10.03 -9.36 11.85
C GLY A 66 9.13 -8.85 10.73
N SER A 67 7.91 -9.39 10.60
CA SER A 67 6.99 -9.12 9.48
C SER A 67 5.69 -8.45 9.90
N THR A 68 5.54 -8.04 11.17
CA THR A 68 4.30 -7.45 11.69
C THR A 68 3.88 -6.21 10.92
N ASP A 69 4.81 -5.29 10.63
CA ASP A 69 4.51 -4.07 9.89
C ASP A 69 4.01 -4.34 8.45
N LEU A 70 4.67 -5.29 7.76
CA LEU A 70 4.24 -5.70 6.42
C LEU A 70 2.89 -6.41 6.42
N ALA A 71 2.62 -7.22 7.44
CA ALA A 71 1.33 -7.89 7.62
C ALA A 71 0.20 -6.86 7.84
N ASP A 72 0.42 -5.86 8.69
CA ASP A 72 -0.53 -4.78 8.96
C ASP A 72 -0.87 -4.00 7.69
N VAL A 73 0.14 -3.71 6.86
CA VAL A 73 -0.04 -3.04 5.58
C VAL A 73 -0.75 -3.93 4.56
N LEU A 74 -0.32 -5.19 4.40
CA LEU A 74 -0.93 -6.13 3.44
C LEU A 74 -2.43 -6.26 3.68
N ARG A 75 -2.87 -6.35 4.94
CA ARG A 75 -4.28 -6.42 5.35
C ARG A 75 -5.11 -5.22 4.88
N VAL A 76 -4.50 -4.08 4.59
CA VAL A 76 -5.21 -2.90 4.05
C VAL A 76 -5.49 -3.03 2.55
N TYR A 77 -4.69 -3.84 1.84
CA TYR A 77 -4.76 -4.05 0.39
C TYR A 77 -5.39 -5.41 -0.01
N GLU A 78 -5.82 -6.21 0.98
CA GLU A 78 -6.65 -7.40 0.77
C GLU A 78 -8.05 -7.06 0.22
#